data_AF-A0A3L6MTE0-F1
#
_entry.id   AF-A0A3L6MTE0-F1
#
_cell.length_a   1.000
_cell.length_b   1.000
_cell.length_c   1.000
_cell.angle_alpha   90.00
_cell.angle_beta   90.00
_cell.angle_gamma   90.00
#
_symmetry.space_group_name_H-M   'P 1'
#
loop_
_entity.id
_entity.type
_entity.pdbx_description
1 polymer ?
#
loop_
_entity_poly.entity_id
_entity_poly.type
_entity_poly.pdbx_seq_one_letter_code
_entity_poly.pdbx_strand_id
1 'polypeptide(L)'
;MVREQWLKQGKDEMPWALAFGAPPVASIAAAFPLPAGVSEGEYVGMLAGKSLDMVKCELSDLLVPANTEIVLEGTLSFKDKAPEGPFEDYIGLHVEGESSMQPLFTVNAITYRDDAILPASVPGRITDESHTTASMASEELLELLKQHGLPIKDAYAPFETMATWCALKVDNESLARMKTNSDELCTRIGDLAFNSKAAMC
;
A
#
# COMPACT_ATOMS: atom_id res chain seq x y z
N MET A 1 8.84 -10.27 7.56
CA MET A 1 7.47 -10.12 7.00
C MET A 1 6.62 -11.35 7.38
N VAL A 2 5.28 -11.26 7.48
CA VAL A 2 4.39 -12.31 8.07
C VAL A 2 4.68 -13.73 7.55
N ARG A 3 4.83 -13.91 6.23
CA ARG A 3 5.20 -15.21 5.61
C ARG A 3 6.46 -15.85 6.20
N GLU A 4 7.49 -15.06 6.50
CA GLU A 4 8.74 -15.58 7.07
C GLU A 4 8.55 -16.09 8.49
N GLN A 5 7.59 -15.52 9.24
CA GLN A 5 7.25 -16.00 10.57
C GLN A 5 6.60 -17.38 10.51
N TRP A 6 5.73 -17.63 9.53
CA TRP A 6 5.15 -18.94 9.26
C TRP A 6 6.22 -19.96 8.82
N LEU A 7 7.13 -19.57 7.92
CA LEU A 7 8.26 -20.42 7.50
C LEU A 7 9.17 -20.81 8.68
N LYS A 8 9.47 -19.86 9.58
CA LYS A 8 10.25 -20.14 10.80
C LYS A 8 9.58 -21.12 11.76
N GLN A 9 8.25 -21.21 11.70
CA GLN A 9 7.46 -22.20 12.45
C GLN A 9 7.37 -23.56 11.73
N GLY A 10 8.07 -23.73 10.61
CA GLY A 10 8.07 -24.96 9.82
C GLY A 10 6.79 -25.19 9.02
N LYS A 11 5.99 -24.13 8.81
CA LYS A 11 4.77 -24.18 8.00
C LYS A 11 5.10 -23.96 6.54
N ASP A 12 4.42 -24.70 5.66
CA ASP A 12 4.54 -24.60 4.20
C ASP A 12 3.34 -23.92 3.54
N GLU A 13 2.33 -23.56 4.33
CA GLU A 13 1.20 -22.73 3.96
C GLU A 13 0.80 -21.80 5.11
N MET A 14 0.00 -20.77 4.80
CA MET A 14 -0.63 -19.91 5.81
C MET A 14 -2.08 -19.59 5.46
N PRO A 15 -2.96 -19.37 6.45
CA PRO A 15 -4.31 -18.87 6.20
C PRO A 15 -4.27 -17.48 5.57
N TRP A 16 -5.23 -17.20 4.69
CA TRP A 16 -5.43 -15.86 4.11
C TRP A 16 -6.92 -15.57 3.97
N ALA A 17 -7.24 -14.28 3.93
CA ALA A 17 -8.56 -13.79 3.56
C ALA A 17 -8.41 -12.54 2.66
N LEU A 18 -9.31 -12.37 1.70
CA LEU A 18 -9.37 -11.20 0.82
C LEU A 18 -10.78 -10.61 0.82
N ALA A 19 -10.85 -9.33 1.15
CA ALA A 19 -12.08 -8.58 1.31
C ALA A 19 -12.27 -7.61 0.13
N PHE A 20 -13.26 -7.88 -0.73
CA PHE A 20 -13.70 -6.96 -1.77
C PHE A 20 -14.87 -6.10 -1.29
N GLY A 21 -14.89 -4.83 -1.67
CA GLY A 21 -15.93 -3.90 -1.22
C GLY A 21 -15.90 -3.68 0.28
N ALA A 22 -14.72 -3.74 0.91
CA ALA A 22 -14.54 -3.33 2.29
C ALA A 22 -14.90 -1.85 2.48
N PRO A 23 -15.17 -1.38 3.71
CA PRO A 23 -15.37 0.04 3.98
C PRO A 23 -14.24 0.89 3.35
N PRO A 24 -14.53 2.00 2.64
CA PRO A 24 -13.52 2.72 1.85
C PRO A 24 -12.26 3.13 2.64
N VAL A 25 -12.42 3.51 3.92
CA VAL A 25 -11.29 3.85 4.79
C VAL A 25 -10.36 2.66 5.05
N ALA A 26 -10.88 1.43 5.05
CA ALA A 26 -10.08 0.22 5.18
C ALA A 26 -9.22 -0.02 3.94
N SER A 27 -9.78 0.19 2.75
CA SER A 27 -9.03 0.10 1.48
C SER A 27 -7.93 1.15 1.41
N ILE A 28 -8.20 2.39 1.85
CA ILE A 28 -7.19 3.45 1.92
C ILE A 28 -6.09 3.10 2.92
N ALA A 29 -6.45 2.64 4.12
CA ALA A 29 -5.47 2.24 5.13
C ALA A 29 -4.60 1.07 4.67
N ALA A 30 -5.16 0.11 3.93
CA ALA A 30 -4.43 -1.02 3.36
C ALA A 30 -3.42 -0.61 2.28
N ALA A 31 -3.67 0.52 1.60
CA ALA A 31 -2.75 1.07 0.60
C ALA A 31 -1.66 1.97 1.23
N PHE A 32 -1.79 2.34 2.50
CA PHE A 32 -0.88 3.28 3.15
C PHE A 32 0.40 2.58 3.64
N PRO A 33 1.61 3.16 3.45
CA PRO A 33 2.86 2.49 3.78
C PRO A 33 3.19 2.55 5.28
N LEU A 34 2.35 1.92 6.11
CA LEU A 34 2.51 1.94 7.56
C LEU A 34 3.82 1.26 8.04
N PRO A 35 4.34 1.67 9.22
CA PRO A 35 5.47 1.01 9.87
C PRO A 35 5.20 -0.46 10.17
N ALA A 36 6.25 -1.28 10.14
CA ALA A 36 6.13 -2.70 10.45
C ALA A 36 5.64 -2.92 11.90
N GLY A 37 4.64 -3.80 12.05
CA GLY A 37 4.06 -4.16 13.35
C GLY A 37 2.88 -3.30 13.79
N VAL A 38 2.55 -2.24 13.04
CA VAL A 38 1.29 -1.49 13.19
C VAL A 38 0.21 -2.17 12.36
N SER A 39 -0.98 -2.37 12.92
CA SER A 39 -2.11 -2.90 12.17
C SER A 39 -2.83 -1.78 11.41
N GLU A 40 -3.09 -2.02 10.12
CA GLU A 40 -3.90 -1.15 9.27
C GLU A 40 -5.32 -0.96 9.86
N GLY A 41 -5.87 -1.98 10.52
CA GLY A 41 -7.18 -1.89 11.18
C GLY A 41 -7.20 -0.91 12.37
N GLU A 42 -6.11 -0.83 13.13
CA GLU A 42 -5.95 0.16 14.20
C GLU A 42 -5.81 1.57 13.62
N TYR A 43 -5.09 1.71 12.51
CA TYR A 43 -4.92 2.97 11.79
C TYR A 43 -6.26 3.52 11.27
N VAL A 44 -7.15 2.66 10.79
CA VAL A 44 -8.53 3.06 10.44
C VAL A 44 -9.26 3.67 11.64
N GLY A 45 -9.11 3.08 12.83
CA GLY A 45 -9.71 3.61 14.06
C GLY A 45 -9.27 5.04 14.36
N MET A 46 -7.98 5.31 14.15
CA MET A 46 -7.40 6.65 14.30
C MET A 46 -7.94 7.63 13.25
N LEU A 47 -7.99 7.23 11.97
CA LEU A 47 -8.44 8.10 10.88
C LEU A 47 -9.94 8.41 10.94
N ALA A 48 -10.78 7.41 11.17
CA ALA A 48 -12.23 7.53 11.14
C ALA A 48 -12.84 7.98 12.49
N GLY A 49 -12.03 8.06 13.55
CA GLY A 49 -12.50 8.33 14.91
C GLY A 49 -13.36 7.21 15.51
N LYS A 50 -13.46 6.07 14.81
CA LYS A 50 -14.25 4.90 15.18
C LYS A 50 -13.53 3.65 14.64
N SER A 51 -13.44 2.61 15.45
CA SER A 51 -12.93 1.30 15.02
C SER A 51 -13.83 0.64 13.98
N LEU A 52 -13.26 -0.18 13.10
CA LEU A 52 -14.04 -1.03 12.20
C LEU A 52 -14.77 -2.10 13.01
N ASP A 53 -16.02 -2.37 12.62
CA ASP A 53 -16.73 -3.56 13.06
C ASP A 53 -16.12 -4.75 12.31
N MET A 54 -15.52 -5.67 13.05
CA MET A 54 -14.80 -6.83 12.50
C MET A 54 -15.51 -8.12 12.86
N VAL A 55 -15.50 -9.10 11.96
CA VAL A 55 -16.01 -10.46 12.19
C VAL A 55 -14.92 -11.48 11.88
N LYS A 56 -15.00 -12.63 12.54
CA LYS A 56 -14.07 -13.72 12.31
C LYS A 56 -14.41 -14.43 10.99
N CYS A 57 -13.38 -14.81 10.24
CA CYS A 57 -13.45 -15.68 9.09
C CYS A 57 -14.05 -17.05 9.43
N GLU A 58 -14.66 -17.71 8.45
CA GLU A 58 -15.27 -19.04 8.62
C GLU A 58 -14.22 -20.13 8.86
N LEU A 59 -13.06 -20.04 8.18
CA LEU A 59 -12.04 -21.09 8.17
C LEU A 59 -10.82 -20.82 9.04
N SER A 60 -10.70 -19.62 9.63
CA SER A 60 -9.51 -19.21 10.37
C SER A 60 -9.82 -18.17 11.46
N ASP A 61 -8.83 -17.87 12.30
CA ASP A 61 -8.92 -16.80 13.31
C ASP A 61 -8.65 -15.39 12.74
N LEU A 62 -8.57 -15.26 11.41
CA LEU A 62 -8.45 -13.95 10.76
C LEU A 62 -9.75 -13.15 10.96
N LEU A 63 -9.60 -11.83 11.02
CA LEU A 63 -10.71 -10.89 11.13
C LEU A 63 -10.85 -10.11 9.82
N VAL A 64 -12.09 -9.94 9.36
CA VAL A 64 -12.44 -9.13 8.18
C VAL A 64 -13.50 -8.08 8.55
N PRO A 65 -13.59 -6.94 7.86
CA PRO A 65 -14.64 -5.96 8.13
C PRO A 65 -16.04 -6.55 7.91
N ALA A 66 -16.93 -6.35 8.87
CA ALA A 66 -18.28 -6.92 8.87
C ALA A 66 -19.14 -6.47 7.68
N ASN A 67 -18.84 -5.30 7.11
CA ASN A 67 -19.59 -4.69 6.01
C ASN A 67 -18.97 -4.96 4.63
N THR A 68 -18.03 -5.89 4.52
CA THR A 68 -17.41 -6.29 3.24
C THR A 68 -18.45 -6.90 2.30
N GLU A 69 -18.32 -6.64 0.99
CA GLU A 69 -19.23 -7.17 -0.03
C GLU A 69 -18.97 -8.66 -0.31
N ILE A 70 -17.70 -9.04 -0.50
CA ILE A 70 -17.28 -10.42 -0.81
C ILE A 70 -15.99 -10.72 -0.04
N VAL A 71 -15.94 -11.87 0.63
CA VAL A 71 -14.73 -12.39 1.29
C VAL A 71 -14.35 -13.74 0.67
N LEU A 72 -13.10 -13.85 0.23
CA LEU A 72 -12.47 -15.13 -0.12
C LEU A 72 -11.59 -15.59 1.03
N GLU A 73 -11.64 -16.87 1.39
CA GLU A 73 -10.82 -17.45 2.44
C GLU A 73 -10.16 -18.75 1.98
N GLY A 74 -8.97 -19.03 2.49
CA GLY A 74 -8.34 -20.34 2.31
C GLY A 74 -6.87 -20.36 2.72
N THR A 75 -6.02 -21.02 1.93
CA THR A 75 -4.58 -21.15 2.20
C THR A 75 -3.69 -20.59 1.09
N LEU A 76 -2.61 -19.93 1.49
CA LEU A 76 -1.53 -19.50 0.60
C LEU A 76 -0.39 -20.53 0.65
N SER A 77 -0.08 -21.16 -0.48
CA SER A 77 1.04 -22.10 -0.59
C SER A 77 2.38 -21.36 -0.67
N PHE A 78 3.39 -21.83 0.05
CA PHE A 78 4.77 -21.31 -0.05
C PHE A 78 5.62 -22.02 -1.09
N LYS A 79 5.13 -23.14 -1.63
CA LYS A 79 5.85 -24.00 -2.59
C LYS A 79 5.24 -23.91 -3.97
N ASP A 80 3.91 -23.99 -4.05
CA ASP A 80 3.19 -24.05 -5.32
C ASP A 80 3.05 -22.65 -5.91
N LYS A 81 3.28 -22.58 -7.21
CA LYS A 81 3.27 -21.35 -7.97
C LYS A 81 2.61 -21.57 -9.32
N ALA A 82 2.06 -20.51 -9.88
CA ALA A 82 1.53 -20.48 -11.24
C ALA A 82 2.02 -19.25 -11.99
N PRO A 83 2.06 -19.28 -13.34
CA PRO A 83 2.28 -18.07 -14.13
C PRO A 83 1.18 -17.04 -13.87
N GLU A 84 1.59 -15.80 -13.60
CA GLU A 84 0.73 -14.63 -13.43
C GLU A 84 1.23 -13.51 -14.35
N GLY A 85 0.31 -12.67 -14.83
CA GLY A 85 0.56 -11.63 -15.83
C GLY A 85 0.37 -12.08 -17.30
N PRO A 86 0.55 -11.16 -18.26
CA PRO A 86 0.93 -9.76 -18.04
C PRO A 86 -0.23 -8.94 -17.47
N PHE A 87 0.11 -7.96 -16.63
CA PHE A 87 -0.81 -6.96 -16.11
C PHE A 87 -0.26 -5.58 -16.45
N GLU A 88 -1.08 -4.69 -16.99
CA GLU A 88 -0.68 -3.30 -17.23
C GLU A 88 -0.65 -2.58 -15.87
N ASP A 89 0.53 -2.12 -15.47
CA ASP A 89 0.72 -1.44 -14.19
C ASP A 89 0.44 0.08 -14.30
N TYR A 90 0.45 0.80 -13.18
CA TYR A 90 0.11 2.22 -13.06
C TYR A 90 0.99 3.17 -13.88
N ILE A 91 2.08 2.67 -14.46
CA ILE A 91 2.92 3.41 -15.42
C ILE A 91 2.41 3.33 -16.87
N GLY A 92 1.28 2.66 -17.11
CA GLY A 92 0.63 2.54 -18.41
C GLY A 92 1.45 1.77 -19.45
N LEU A 93 2.30 0.85 -19.01
CA LEU A 93 3.11 -0.02 -19.87
C LEU A 93 2.58 -1.44 -19.83
N HIS A 94 2.19 -1.94 -20.99
CA HIS A 94 1.87 -3.35 -21.19
C HIS A 94 2.99 -4.03 -21.97
N VAL A 95 3.63 -5.03 -21.35
CA VAL A 95 4.68 -5.82 -22.00
C VAL A 95 4.11 -7.18 -22.34
N GLU A 96 3.87 -7.43 -23.63
CA GLU A 96 3.38 -8.73 -24.10
C GLU A 96 4.32 -9.86 -23.68
N GLY A 97 3.76 -10.92 -23.10
CA GLY A 97 4.50 -12.10 -22.66
C GLY A 97 5.27 -11.94 -21.35
N GLU A 98 5.23 -10.76 -20.72
CA GLU A 98 5.74 -10.59 -19.35
C GLU A 98 4.88 -11.40 -18.39
N SER A 99 5.49 -12.39 -17.74
CA SER A 99 4.83 -13.21 -16.72
C SER A 99 5.85 -13.73 -15.74
N SER A 100 5.41 -14.04 -14.53
CA SER A 100 6.27 -14.58 -13.48
C SER A 100 5.55 -15.63 -12.65
N MET A 101 6.31 -16.54 -12.03
CA MET A 101 5.74 -17.58 -11.17
C MET A 101 5.40 -16.99 -9.79
N GLN A 102 4.12 -16.74 -9.56
CA GLN A 102 3.58 -16.18 -8.31
C GLN A 102 3.00 -17.27 -7.40
N PRO A 103 2.95 -17.05 -6.07
CA PRO A 103 2.35 -17.99 -5.12
C PRO A 103 0.89 -18.31 -5.42
N LEU A 104 0.47 -19.55 -5.18
CA LEU A 104 -0.93 -19.95 -5.31
C LEU A 104 -1.73 -19.68 -4.03
N PHE A 105 -2.88 -19.03 -4.21
CA PHE A 105 -3.91 -18.83 -3.20
C PHE A 105 -5.07 -19.79 -3.47
N THR A 106 -5.25 -20.77 -2.61
CA THR A 106 -6.40 -21.68 -2.66
C THR A 106 -7.58 -20.98 -1.99
N VAL A 107 -8.73 -20.94 -2.68
CA VAL A 107 -10.00 -20.48 -2.12
C VAL A 107 -10.77 -21.71 -1.64
N ASN A 108 -11.01 -21.78 -0.34
CA ASN A 108 -11.75 -22.86 0.31
C ASN A 108 -13.17 -22.44 0.71
N ALA A 109 -13.40 -21.15 0.94
CA ALA A 109 -14.73 -20.58 1.20
C ALA A 109 -14.89 -19.21 0.55
N ILE A 110 -16.13 -18.89 0.20
CA ILE A 110 -16.55 -17.56 -0.28
C ILE A 110 -17.80 -17.19 0.50
N THR A 111 -17.76 -16.05 1.19
CA THR A 111 -18.93 -15.43 1.83
C THR A 111 -19.20 -14.08 1.17
N TYR A 112 -20.46 -13.70 1.06
CA TYR A 112 -20.85 -12.49 0.34
C TYR A 112 -22.22 -11.98 0.81
N ARG A 113 -22.46 -10.69 0.58
CA ARG A 113 -23.77 -10.05 0.81
C ARG A 113 -24.75 -10.38 -0.32
N ASP A 114 -26.05 -10.34 -0.03
CA ASP A 114 -27.05 -10.29 -1.11
C ASP A 114 -26.77 -9.09 -2.03
N ASP A 115 -26.88 -9.31 -3.35
CA ASP A 115 -26.58 -8.31 -4.39
C ASP A 115 -25.15 -7.71 -4.31
N ALA A 116 -24.17 -8.54 -3.95
CA ALA A 116 -22.78 -8.11 -3.73
C ALA A 116 -22.15 -7.35 -4.90
N ILE A 117 -21.40 -6.31 -4.55
CA ILE A 117 -20.67 -5.46 -5.50
C ILE A 117 -19.19 -5.84 -5.51
N LEU A 118 -18.66 -6.16 -6.69
CA LEU A 118 -17.22 -6.32 -6.90
C LEU A 118 -16.62 -5.01 -7.41
N PRO A 119 -15.92 -4.22 -6.57
CA PRO A 119 -15.15 -3.09 -7.05
C PRO A 119 -13.97 -3.59 -7.89
N ALA A 120 -13.65 -2.87 -8.95
CA ALA A 120 -12.50 -3.14 -9.80
C ALA A 120 -11.76 -1.84 -10.08
N SER A 121 -10.42 -1.93 -10.06
CA SER A 121 -9.54 -0.89 -10.59
C SER A 121 -8.95 -1.40 -11.91
N VAL A 122 -8.80 -0.49 -12.86
CA VAL A 122 -8.23 -0.77 -14.19
C VAL A 122 -7.06 0.17 -14.37
N PRO A 123 -5.84 -0.22 -13.96
CA PRO A 123 -4.66 0.62 -14.07
C PRO A 123 -4.32 0.92 -15.52
N GLY A 124 -3.70 2.08 -15.76
CA GLY A 124 -3.22 2.44 -17.07
C GLY A 124 -2.56 3.81 -17.10
N ARG A 125 -2.82 4.56 -18.17
CA ARG A 125 -2.01 5.74 -18.51
C ARG A 125 -2.14 6.93 -17.56
N ILE A 126 -3.32 7.16 -16.95
CA ILE A 126 -3.72 8.21 -15.98
C ILE A 126 -5.22 8.58 -16.15
N THR A 127 -6.01 8.92 -15.13
CA THR A 127 -5.83 8.75 -13.68
C THR A 127 -6.75 7.63 -13.20
N ASP A 128 -6.19 6.66 -12.48
CA ASP A 128 -6.91 5.56 -11.81
C ASP A 128 -6.57 5.52 -10.31
N GLU A 129 -7.11 4.53 -9.60
CA GLU A 129 -6.91 4.37 -8.16
C GLU A 129 -5.44 4.24 -7.79
N SER A 130 -4.62 3.54 -8.59
CA SER A 130 -3.19 3.34 -8.32
C SER A 130 -2.43 4.67 -8.26
N HIS A 131 -2.80 5.63 -9.11
CA HIS A 131 -2.23 6.99 -9.07
C HIS A 131 -2.64 7.73 -7.81
N THR A 132 -3.91 7.63 -7.44
CA THR A 132 -4.43 8.33 -6.27
C THR A 132 -3.85 7.78 -4.97
N THR A 133 -3.69 6.47 -4.85
CA THR A 133 -3.09 5.83 -3.67
C THR A 133 -1.58 6.03 -3.62
N ALA A 134 -0.85 5.87 -4.74
CA ALA A 134 0.58 6.15 -4.80
C ALA A 134 0.88 7.60 -4.41
N SER A 135 0.02 8.55 -4.80
CA SER A 135 0.23 9.96 -4.44
C SER A 135 0.24 10.22 -2.94
N MET A 136 -0.44 9.37 -2.15
CA MET A 136 -0.50 9.50 -0.70
C MET A 136 0.85 9.27 -0.02
N ALA A 137 1.79 8.58 -0.67
CA ALA A 137 3.16 8.42 -0.16
C ALA A 137 3.90 9.76 -0.04
N SER A 138 3.48 10.79 -0.78
CA SER A 138 4.07 12.14 -0.65
C SER A 138 3.94 12.72 0.76
N GLU A 139 2.87 12.40 1.50
CA GLU A 139 2.68 12.84 2.89
C GLU A 139 3.66 12.16 3.86
N GLU A 140 3.94 10.87 3.66
CA GLU A 140 4.92 10.13 4.46
C GLU A 140 6.34 10.63 4.20
N LEU A 141 6.66 10.95 2.93
CA LEU A 141 7.92 11.61 2.61
C LEU A 141 8.00 12.99 3.27
N LEU A 142 6.93 13.79 3.24
CA LEU A 142 6.90 15.11 3.89
C LEU A 142 7.21 15.01 5.38
N GLU A 143 6.56 14.07 6.06
CA GLU A 143 6.76 13.84 7.49
C GLU A 143 8.19 13.38 7.79
N LEU A 144 8.73 12.44 7.01
CA LEU A 144 10.13 12.00 7.13
C LEU A 144 11.11 13.18 7.02
N LEU A 145 10.96 14.04 6.01
CA LEU A 145 11.84 15.17 5.79
C LEU A 145 11.72 16.20 6.92
N LYS A 146 10.51 16.46 7.43
CA LYS A 146 10.25 17.34 8.58
C LYS A 146 10.91 16.81 9.86
N GLN A 147 10.81 15.51 10.14
CA GLN A 147 11.45 14.88 11.30
C GLN A 147 12.97 15.02 11.30
N HIS A 148 13.58 15.11 10.11
CA HIS A 148 15.01 15.35 9.93
C HIS A 148 15.38 16.85 9.86
N GLY A 149 14.43 17.74 10.14
CA GLY A 149 14.63 19.18 10.18
C GLY A 149 14.91 19.80 8.81
N LEU A 150 14.44 19.16 7.73
CA LEU A 150 14.56 19.73 6.38
C LEU A 150 13.52 20.82 6.13
N PRO A 151 13.83 21.84 5.32
CA PRO A 151 13.00 23.02 5.16
C PRO A 151 11.90 22.78 4.13
N ILE A 152 11.02 21.79 4.34
CA ILE A 152 9.93 21.45 3.41
C ILE A 152 8.57 21.78 4.05
N LYS A 153 7.75 22.58 3.35
CA LYS A 153 6.38 22.94 3.76
C LYS A 153 5.38 21.87 3.40
N ASP A 154 5.53 21.33 2.18
CA ASP A 154 4.51 20.52 1.52
C ASP A 154 5.16 19.57 0.51
N ALA A 155 4.48 18.47 0.20
CA ALA A 155 4.91 17.51 -0.81
C ALA A 155 3.69 17.03 -1.59
N TYR A 156 3.85 16.83 -2.89
CA TYR A 156 2.78 16.33 -3.74
C TYR A 156 3.35 15.50 -4.86
N ALA A 157 2.76 14.32 -5.09
CA ALA A 157 3.08 13.48 -6.24
C ALA A 157 2.03 13.71 -7.34
N PRO A 158 2.34 14.49 -8.40
CA PRO A 158 1.35 14.83 -9.41
C PRO A 158 0.92 13.61 -10.20
N PHE A 159 -0.39 13.47 -10.39
CA PHE A 159 -0.94 12.35 -11.14
C PHE A 159 -0.39 12.30 -12.56
N GLU A 160 -0.17 13.46 -13.19
CA GLU A 160 0.39 13.62 -14.54
C GLU A 160 1.78 13.02 -14.71
N THR A 161 2.47 12.74 -13.59
CA THR A 161 3.76 12.05 -13.56
C THR A 161 3.64 10.55 -13.30
N MET A 162 2.43 9.99 -13.41
CA MET A 162 2.09 8.62 -12.99
C MET A 162 2.43 8.37 -11.51
N ALA A 163 2.37 9.42 -10.68
CA ALA A 163 2.85 9.42 -9.29
C ALA A 163 4.32 8.98 -9.10
N THR A 164 5.13 9.00 -10.17
CA THR A 164 6.57 8.62 -10.11
C THR A 164 7.47 9.75 -9.61
N TRP A 165 6.99 10.99 -9.61
CA TRP A 165 7.71 12.15 -9.08
C TRP A 165 7.03 12.65 -7.81
N CYS A 166 7.82 13.18 -6.88
CA CYS A 166 7.32 13.95 -5.75
C CYS A 166 7.89 15.36 -5.78
N ALA A 167 7.01 16.35 -5.93
CA ALA A 167 7.36 17.76 -5.90
C ALA A 167 7.37 18.26 -4.45
N LEU A 168 8.49 18.82 -4.01
CA LEU A 168 8.67 19.36 -2.66
C LEU A 168 8.57 20.88 -2.66
N LYS A 169 7.70 21.43 -1.80
CA LYS A 169 7.58 22.87 -1.60
C LYS A 169 8.54 23.32 -0.50
N VAL A 170 9.61 23.99 -0.88
CA VAL A 170 10.67 24.44 0.04
C VAL A 170 10.24 25.68 0.84
N ASP A 171 10.59 25.71 2.13
CA ASP A 171 10.52 26.89 2.97
C ASP A 171 11.76 27.76 2.81
N ASN A 172 11.65 28.80 1.98
CA ASN A 172 12.76 29.72 1.71
C ASN A 172 13.30 30.43 2.96
N GLU A 173 12.46 30.72 3.96
CA GLU A 173 12.92 31.40 5.19
C GLU A 173 13.70 30.45 6.10
N SER A 174 13.27 29.19 6.21
CA SER A 174 14.03 28.15 6.90
C SER A 174 15.33 27.83 6.16
N LEU A 175 15.27 27.65 4.84
CA LEU A 175 16.44 27.37 4.00
C LEU A 175 17.49 28.49 4.09
N ALA A 176 17.10 29.76 4.06
CA ALA A 176 18.02 30.89 4.17
C ALA A 176 18.79 30.93 5.51
N ARG A 177 18.24 30.31 6.56
CA ARG A 177 18.91 30.18 7.87
C ARG A 177 19.80 28.95 7.95
N MET A 178 19.63 27.98 7.06
CA MET A 178 20.49 26.81 6.96
C MET A 178 21.79 27.18 6.25
N LYS A 179 22.92 26.77 6.83
CA LYS A 179 24.24 26.91 6.21
C LYS A 179 24.49 25.73 5.28
N THR A 180 23.87 25.73 4.11
CA THR A 180 23.98 24.65 3.12
C THR A 180 23.99 25.21 1.69
N ASN A 181 24.14 24.33 0.70
CA ASN A 181 24.03 24.64 -0.74
C ASN A 181 23.08 23.64 -1.43
N SER A 182 22.84 23.83 -2.73
CA SER A 182 21.94 22.97 -3.51
C SER A 182 22.36 21.51 -3.47
N ASP A 183 23.65 21.23 -3.62
CA ASP A 183 24.16 19.88 -3.80
C ASP A 183 24.06 19.09 -2.49
N GLU A 184 24.42 19.73 -1.38
CA GLU A 184 24.27 19.17 -0.03
C GLU A 184 22.81 18.91 0.33
N LEU A 185 21.92 19.87 0.04
CA LEU A 185 20.50 19.73 0.34
C LEU A 185 19.86 18.61 -0.50
N CYS A 186 20.12 18.60 -1.80
CA CYS A 186 19.60 17.58 -2.71
C CYS A 186 20.13 16.19 -2.35
N THR A 187 21.42 16.07 -2.04
CA THR A 187 22.02 14.80 -1.61
C THR A 187 21.36 14.30 -0.33
N ARG A 188 21.19 15.17 0.67
CA ARG A 188 20.57 14.80 1.94
C ARG A 188 19.09 14.41 1.79
N ILE A 189 18.33 15.11 0.94
CA ILE A 189 16.95 14.73 0.62
C ILE A 189 16.93 13.38 -0.10
N GLY A 190 17.78 13.20 -1.11
CA GLY A 190 17.87 11.95 -1.88
C GLY A 190 18.24 10.76 -1.01
N ASP A 191 19.23 10.91 -0.13
CA ASP A 191 19.65 9.88 0.81
C ASP A 191 18.52 9.45 1.74
N LEU A 192 17.70 10.39 2.22
CA LEU A 192 16.56 10.08 3.08
C LEU A 192 15.40 9.47 2.31
N ALA A 193 15.05 10.05 1.16
CA ALA A 193 13.93 9.59 0.35
C ALA A 193 14.21 8.17 -0.17
N PHE A 194 15.30 7.96 -0.90
CA PHE A 194 15.55 6.71 -1.62
C PHE A 194 16.02 5.53 -0.76
N ASN A 195 16.33 5.77 0.52
CA ASN A 195 16.64 4.71 1.49
C ASN A 195 15.52 4.46 2.51
N SER A 196 14.36 5.10 2.35
CA SER A 196 13.20 4.94 3.24
C SER A 196 12.02 4.30 2.51
N LYS A 197 11.28 3.47 3.24
CA LYS A 197 9.98 2.95 2.77
C LYS A 197 8.97 4.07 2.52
N ALA A 198 9.11 5.21 3.19
CA ALA A 198 8.24 6.37 3.03
C ALA A 198 8.26 6.99 1.62
N ALA A 199 9.25 6.65 0.77
CA ALA A 199 9.32 7.11 -0.61
C ALA A 199 9.12 5.99 -1.65
N MET A 200 8.79 4.77 -1.21
CA MET A 200 8.42 3.69 -2.13
C MET A 200 6.91 3.78 -2.38
N CYS A 201 6.54 4.35 -3.53
CA CYS A 201 5.22 4.18 -4.14
C CYS A 201 5.12 2.81 -4.81
#